data_AF-A0A8H8M9E1-F1
#
_entry.id   AF-A0A8H8M9E1-F1
#
_cell.length_a   1.000
_cell.length_b   1.000
_cell.length_c   1.000
_cell.angle_alpha   90.00
_cell.angle_beta   90.00
_cell.angle_gamma   90.00
#
_symmetry.space_group_name_H-M   'P 1'
#
loop_
_entity.id
_entity.type
_entity.pdbx_description
1 polymer ?
#
loop_
_entity_poly.entity_id
_entity_poly.type
_entity_poly.pdbx_seq_one_letter_code
_entity_poly.pdbx_strand_id
1 'polypeptide(L)'
;MPNLHKPLSDSLLLWPLCIFVAMSLEPESRSNKGTATSKSPFLPSLCPLGLFRSLLRRWELKRELKPPDLPPPVATRLPPELYWIIITYCVDSIVTALHIRQYRIGRETPSQGQILRELVLVSKYFSRLVLQAWNRYWPVSSPGKWALSRPIVFFELITCPVDLSAFKHLRFISLDFEHAFRYADDSWHTIPFTAALPSSIEEIEFLWSHAPVSDLISIVRKDCPRVTTLRIVPCTMFNNPTCLWWSAHQQSEDHGHYLKGINVVEAMDYTKTIASEVRDLLCLRHIHLGLYFVPLEAVTAHRSLADHTRYHRIKDCTKWVDGVRIQSVVQFNAKWAADHPGIPPPNVDLPRLASRGLWATPCPRCIEQWSEASGRAERAAASMLAAELPQLETVSFSSFVTEGRVAPSEWAVRRVEASPSPDGEEQVWIGTERPGTWRSFGKRLLFRQSSMGWVCMDRE
;
A
#
# COMPACT_ATOMS: atom_id res chain seq x y z
N MET A 1 -12.22 -50.27 -22.16
CA MET A 1 -12.25 -49.23 -23.21
C MET A 1 -12.48 -47.89 -22.53
N PRO A 2 -11.56 -46.92 -22.68
CA PRO A 2 -11.60 -45.65 -21.96
C PRO A 2 -12.49 -44.66 -22.72
N ASN A 3 -13.43 -44.04 -22.02
CA ASN A 3 -14.18 -42.92 -22.57
C ASN A 3 -13.41 -41.62 -22.37
N LEU A 4 -13.19 -40.95 -23.50
CA LEU A 4 -12.43 -39.73 -23.67
C LEU A 4 -12.95 -38.59 -22.79
N HIS A 5 -12.11 -38.11 -21.87
CA HIS A 5 -12.14 -36.71 -21.48
C HIS A 5 -11.50 -35.88 -22.59
N LYS A 6 -12.33 -35.20 -23.39
CA LYS A 6 -11.86 -34.09 -24.22
C LYS A 6 -11.44 -32.94 -23.30
N PRO A 7 -10.21 -32.41 -23.41
CA PRO A 7 -9.90 -31.13 -22.81
C PRO A 7 -10.63 -30.04 -23.59
N LEU A 8 -11.32 -29.15 -22.88
CA LEU A 8 -11.81 -27.86 -23.39
C LEU A 8 -10.59 -26.97 -23.69
N SER A 9 -9.91 -27.23 -24.81
CA SER A 9 -9.10 -26.25 -25.52
C SER A 9 -10.01 -25.62 -26.56
N ASP A 10 -10.50 -24.41 -26.30
CA ASP A 10 -10.85 -23.38 -27.29
C ASP A 10 -11.64 -22.25 -26.60
N SER A 11 -10.93 -21.50 -25.77
CA SER A 11 -11.32 -20.12 -25.41
C SER A 11 -10.06 -19.24 -25.34
N LEU A 12 -9.23 -19.38 -26.38
CA LEU A 12 -8.17 -18.45 -26.76
C LEU A 12 -8.81 -17.27 -27.51
N LEU A 13 -9.35 -16.26 -26.80
CA LEU A 13 -9.67 -14.94 -27.39
C LEU A 13 -9.92 -13.82 -26.35
N LEU A 14 -9.38 -13.93 -25.13
CA LEU A 14 -9.38 -12.85 -24.11
C LEU A 14 -7.97 -12.36 -23.73
N TRP A 15 -6.98 -12.63 -24.58
CA TRP A 15 -5.56 -12.44 -24.28
C TRP A 15 -4.91 -11.06 -24.57
N PRO A 16 -5.64 -9.97 -24.89
CA PRO A 16 -5.06 -8.63 -24.79
C PRO A 16 -5.90 -7.75 -23.84
N LEU A 17 -5.86 -8.06 -22.54
CA LEU A 17 -6.42 -7.18 -21.50
C LEU A 17 -5.52 -7.19 -20.25
N CYS A 18 -4.21 -7.19 -20.47
CA CYS A 18 -3.22 -6.99 -19.42
C CYS A 18 -2.44 -5.71 -19.68
N ILE A 19 -3.14 -4.58 -19.87
CA ILE A 19 -2.55 -3.25 -19.69
C ILE A 19 -3.52 -2.28 -18.96
N PHE A 20 -3.15 -2.01 -17.70
CA PHE A 20 -3.18 -0.74 -16.96
C PHE A 20 -4.48 -0.20 -16.30
N VAL A 21 -4.25 0.25 -15.06
CA VAL A 21 -5.15 0.88 -14.08
C VAL A 21 -6.25 -0.03 -13.54
N ALA A 22 -5.93 -0.75 -12.48
CA ALA A 22 -6.92 -1.06 -11.45
C ALA A 22 -6.56 -0.27 -10.19
N MET A 23 -7.56 0.02 -9.37
CA MET A 23 -7.43 0.72 -8.09
C MET A 23 -8.59 0.32 -7.18
N SER A 24 -8.39 -0.53 -6.19
CA SER A 24 -9.36 -1.14 -5.24
C SER A 24 -10.64 -0.36 -4.81
N LEU A 25 -11.73 -1.11 -4.55
CA LEU A 25 -13.03 -0.64 -4.03
C LEU A 25 -12.99 -0.62 -2.49
N GLU A 26 -13.40 0.48 -1.84
CA GLU A 26 -13.89 0.42 -0.46
C GLU A 26 -15.43 0.40 -0.45
N PRO A 27 -16.08 -0.41 0.40
CA PRO A 27 -17.52 -0.30 0.60
C PRO A 27 -17.82 0.98 1.41
N GLU A 28 -18.58 1.90 0.80
CA GLU A 28 -19.10 3.08 1.49
C GLU A 28 -19.95 2.64 2.70
N SER A 29 -19.45 2.91 3.91
CA SER A 29 -20.29 2.91 5.10
C SER A 29 -21.23 4.12 5.03
N ARG A 30 -22.53 3.86 4.90
CA ARG A 30 -23.59 4.89 4.86
C ARG A 30 -23.54 5.73 6.14
N SER A 31 -23.17 7.00 6.00
CA SER A 31 -23.35 8.02 7.02
C SER A 31 -24.76 8.61 6.90
N ASN A 32 -25.58 8.40 7.93
CA ASN A 32 -26.88 9.04 8.10
C ASN A 32 -26.73 10.56 8.21
N LYS A 33 -27.49 11.32 7.42
CA LYS A 33 -27.59 12.78 7.49
C LYS A 33 -28.83 13.23 8.27
N GLY A 34 -28.58 14.08 9.26
CA GLY A 34 -29.44 15.16 9.78
C GLY A 34 -28.48 16.15 10.46
N THR A 35 -28.59 17.47 10.39
CA THR A 35 -29.67 18.42 10.06
C THR A 35 -29.02 19.70 9.49
N ALA A 36 -29.82 20.52 8.81
CA ALA A 36 -29.40 21.73 8.10
C ALA A 36 -29.38 22.98 8.99
N THR A 37 -28.49 23.95 8.69
CA THR A 37 -28.78 25.40 8.81
C THR A 37 -27.90 26.29 7.90
N SER A 38 -28.60 27.27 7.31
CA SER A 38 -28.27 28.61 6.77
C SER A 38 -27.15 28.89 5.75
N LYS A 39 -27.65 29.50 4.66
CA LYS A 39 -27.10 30.08 3.42
C LYS A 39 -26.07 31.22 3.57
N SER A 40 -25.19 31.33 2.56
CA SER A 40 -24.65 32.58 1.98
C SER A 40 -24.32 32.34 0.49
N PRO A 41 -24.55 33.30 -0.44
CA PRO A 41 -24.49 33.05 -1.88
C PRO A 41 -23.13 33.44 -2.46
N PHE A 42 -22.42 32.47 -3.03
CA PHE A 42 -21.37 32.73 -4.03
C PHE A 42 -21.76 32.02 -5.33
N LEU A 43 -21.72 32.75 -6.44
CA LEU A 43 -21.94 32.26 -7.80
C LEU A 43 -20.93 31.13 -8.12
N PRO A 44 -21.35 29.97 -8.64
CA PRO A 44 -20.43 28.88 -8.94
C PRO A 44 -19.73 29.12 -10.29
N SER A 45 -18.40 29.08 -10.27
CA SER A 45 -17.64 28.77 -11.47
C SER A 45 -18.02 27.36 -11.94
N LEU A 46 -18.27 27.22 -13.24
CA LEU A 46 -18.64 25.96 -13.87
C LEU A 46 -17.43 25.01 -13.85
N CYS A 47 -17.26 24.27 -12.76
CA CYS A 47 -16.28 23.18 -12.68
C CYS A 47 -16.86 21.93 -13.37
N PRO A 48 -16.24 21.39 -14.44
CA PRO A 48 -16.71 20.20 -15.15
C PRO A 48 -16.89 18.97 -14.24
N LEU A 49 -16.11 18.87 -13.15
CA LEU A 49 -16.20 17.81 -12.16
C LEU A 49 -17.49 17.87 -11.31
N GLY A 50 -18.05 19.06 -11.09
CA GLY A 50 -19.32 19.23 -10.36
C GLY A 50 -20.52 18.70 -11.15
N LEU A 51 -20.53 18.93 -12.46
CA LEU A 51 -21.55 18.41 -13.37
C LEU A 51 -21.48 16.87 -13.46
N PHE A 52 -20.26 16.32 -13.56
CA PHE A 52 -20.02 14.88 -13.65
C PHE A 52 -20.41 14.12 -12.36
N ARG A 53 -20.08 14.66 -11.17
CA ARG A 53 -20.51 14.09 -9.87
C ARG A 53 -22.02 14.09 -9.69
N SER A 54 -22.72 15.11 -10.20
CA SER A 54 -24.18 15.19 -10.17
C SER A 54 -24.83 14.11 -11.05
N LEU A 55 -24.22 13.79 -12.21
CA LEU A 55 -24.67 12.74 -13.11
C LEU A 55 -24.44 11.33 -12.55
N LEU A 56 -23.28 11.07 -11.93
CA LEU A 56 -22.97 9.80 -11.26
C LEU A 56 -23.89 9.53 -10.06
N ARG A 57 -24.10 10.52 -9.19
CA ARG A 57 -25.05 10.39 -8.06
C ARG A 57 -26.48 10.12 -8.51
N ARG A 58 -26.94 10.76 -9.60
CA ARG A 58 -28.28 10.51 -10.17
C ARG A 58 -28.41 9.11 -10.76
N TRP A 59 -27.31 8.52 -11.21
CA TRP A 59 -27.30 7.16 -11.75
C TRP A 59 -27.31 6.11 -10.63
N GLU A 60 -26.56 6.32 -9.54
CA GLU A 60 -26.55 5.44 -8.36
C GLU A 60 -27.87 5.47 -7.57
N LEU A 61 -28.48 6.64 -7.38
CA LEU A 61 -29.81 6.78 -6.73
C LEU A 61 -30.93 6.01 -7.45
N LYS A 62 -30.75 5.67 -8.73
CA LYS A 62 -31.72 4.88 -9.51
C LYS A 62 -31.55 3.37 -9.34
N ARG A 63 -30.46 2.87 -8.78
CA ARG A 63 -30.33 1.44 -8.44
C ARG A 63 -31.16 1.06 -7.21
N GLU A 64 -31.54 2.02 -6.35
CA GLU A 64 -32.15 1.71 -5.06
C GLU A 64 -33.63 2.08 -4.90
N LEU A 65 -34.24 2.79 -5.86
CA LEU A 65 -35.66 3.13 -5.80
C LEU A 65 -36.29 2.93 -7.18
N LYS A 66 -37.41 2.18 -7.23
CA LYS A 66 -38.40 2.29 -8.32
C LYS A 66 -39.31 3.47 -7.98
N PRO A 67 -39.20 4.64 -8.62
CA PRO A 67 -40.23 5.66 -8.52
C PRO A 67 -41.33 5.35 -9.54
N PRO A 68 -42.60 5.65 -9.23
CA PRO A 68 -43.68 5.56 -10.20
C PRO A 68 -43.54 6.68 -11.25
N ASP A 69 -43.70 6.28 -12.52
CA ASP A 69 -44.13 7.09 -13.68
C ASP A 69 -43.51 8.49 -13.89
N LEU A 70 -42.20 8.63 -13.70
CA LEU A 70 -41.46 9.70 -14.36
C LEU A 70 -41.09 9.27 -15.78
N PRO A 71 -41.31 10.10 -16.82
CA PRO A 71 -40.80 9.81 -18.16
C PRO A 71 -39.30 9.54 -18.07
N PRO A 72 -38.77 8.55 -18.81
CA PRO A 72 -37.35 8.24 -18.77
C PRO A 72 -36.60 9.55 -19.04
N PRO A 73 -35.69 10.00 -18.14
CA PRO A 73 -34.92 11.18 -18.42
C PRO A 73 -34.23 10.91 -19.73
N VAL A 74 -34.43 11.81 -20.70
CA VAL A 74 -33.68 11.81 -21.95
C VAL A 74 -32.23 11.68 -21.52
N ALA A 75 -31.66 10.49 -21.72
CA ALA A 75 -30.28 10.23 -21.38
C ALA A 75 -29.50 11.08 -22.38
N THR A 76 -29.19 12.32 -22.00
CA THR A 76 -28.28 13.18 -22.71
C THR A 76 -26.93 12.50 -22.60
N ARG A 77 -26.69 11.57 -23.52
CA ARG A 77 -25.39 10.96 -23.72
C ARG A 77 -24.45 12.13 -23.97
N LEU A 78 -23.43 12.27 -23.13
CA LEU A 78 -22.39 13.25 -23.41
C LEU A 78 -21.80 12.91 -24.78
N PRO A 79 -21.48 13.90 -25.62
CA PRO A 79 -20.78 13.66 -26.87
C PRO A 79 -19.50 12.85 -26.63
N PRO A 80 -19.15 11.90 -27.51
CA PRO A 80 -17.92 11.11 -27.46
C PRO A 80 -16.65 11.93 -27.16
N GLU A 81 -16.58 13.15 -27.69
CA GLU A 81 -15.48 14.09 -27.57
C GLU A 81 -15.27 14.54 -26.12
N LEU A 82 -16.35 14.72 -25.36
CA LEU A 82 -16.24 15.09 -23.94
C LEU A 82 -15.70 13.94 -23.10
N TYR A 83 -16.09 12.69 -23.40
CA TYR A 83 -15.49 11.52 -22.75
C TYR A 83 -14.01 11.40 -23.06
N TRP A 84 -13.63 11.65 -24.32
CA TRP A 84 -12.24 11.67 -24.72
C TRP A 84 -11.42 12.73 -23.97
N ILE A 85 -11.93 13.95 -23.83
CA ILE A 85 -11.27 15.03 -23.09
C ILE A 85 -11.11 14.67 -21.62
N ILE A 86 -12.16 14.15 -20.97
CA ILE A 86 -12.11 13.72 -19.56
C ILE A 86 -11.04 12.63 -19.40
N ILE A 87 -11.10 11.57 -20.21
CA ILE A 87 -10.17 10.44 -20.13
C ILE A 87 -8.73 10.88 -20.38
N THR A 88 -8.50 11.71 -21.41
CA THR A 88 -7.16 12.23 -21.72
C THR A 88 -6.67 13.08 -20.55
N TYR A 89 -7.48 14.01 -20.04
CA TYR A 89 -7.12 14.80 -18.87
C TYR A 89 -6.75 13.92 -17.65
N CYS A 90 -7.51 12.86 -17.39
CA CYS A 90 -7.20 11.90 -16.34
C CYS A 90 -5.83 11.23 -16.56
N VAL A 91 -5.58 10.71 -17.76
CA VAL A 91 -4.32 10.03 -18.12
C VAL A 91 -3.14 11.01 -18.08
N ASP A 92 -3.27 12.19 -18.70
CA ASP A 92 -2.27 13.25 -18.73
C ASP A 92 -1.90 13.67 -17.30
N SER A 93 -2.88 13.81 -16.41
CA SER A 93 -2.65 14.14 -14.99
C SER A 93 -1.88 13.05 -14.25
N ILE A 94 -2.07 11.78 -14.61
CA ILE A 94 -1.30 10.65 -14.04
C ILE A 94 0.13 10.69 -14.58
N VAL A 95 0.28 10.87 -15.89
CA VAL A 95 1.59 10.84 -16.58
C VAL A 95 2.46 12.06 -16.25
N THR A 96 1.85 13.22 -15.99
CA THR A 96 2.57 14.46 -15.64
C THR A 96 3.00 14.53 -14.17
N ALA A 97 2.55 13.61 -13.33
CA ALA A 97 3.05 13.52 -11.97
C ALA A 97 4.54 13.14 -11.99
N LEU A 98 5.39 14.07 -11.55
CA LEU A 98 6.86 13.92 -11.57
C LEU A 98 7.36 12.80 -10.64
N HIS A 99 6.56 12.44 -9.63
CA HIS A 99 6.92 11.42 -8.64
C HIS A 99 5.67 10.63 -8.21
N ILE A 100 5.79 9.30 -8.11
CA ILE A 100 4.71 8.38 -7.68
C ILE A 100 4.09 8.84 -6.35
N ARG A 101 4.95 9.27 -5.43
CA ARG A 101 4.58 9.82 -4.12
C ARG A 101 3.70 11.07 -4.23
N GLN A 102 4.02 12.01 -5.12
CA GLN A 102 3.24 13.24 -5.30
C GLN A 102 1.86 12.93 -5.91
N TYR A 103 1.80 11.99 -6.86
CA TYR A 103 0.54 11.48 -7.39
C TYR A 103 -0.39 10.94 -6.28
N ARG A 104 0.18 10.26 -5.27
CA ARG A 104 -0.59 9.68 -4.16
C ARG A 104 -0.92 10.67 -3.04
N ILE A 105 -0.06 11.63 -2.74
CA ILE A 105 -0.30 12.59 -1.65
C ILE A 105 -1.46 13.54 -1.97
N GLY A 106 -1.76 13.83 -3.25
CA GLY A 106 -2.90 14.67 -3.66
C GLY A 106 -4.31 14.06 -3.45
N ARG A 107 -4.47 13.08 -2.56
CA ARG A 107 -5.62 12.15 -2.43
C ARG A 107 -6.89 12.70 -1.75
N GLU A 108 -7.11 14.02 -1.70
CA GLU A 108 -8.39 14.58 -1.20
C GLU A 108 -9.56 14.45 -2.20
N THR A 109 -9.29 13.95 -3.42
CA THR A 109 -10.29 13.64 -4.45
C THR A 109 -10.11 12.21 -4.97
N PRO A 110 -11.15 11.57 -5.54
CA PRO A 110 -10.98 10.31 -6.26
C PRO A 110 -9.85 10.50 -7.24
N SER A 111 -8.72 9.80 -7.04
CA SER A 111 -7.56 10.04 -7.89
C SER A 111 -7.97 9.79 -9.34
N GLN A 112 -7.35 10.49 -10.29
CA GLN A 112 -7.72 10.37 -11.71
C GLN A 112 -7.73 8.90 -12.17
N GLY A 113 -6.88 8.05 -11.58
CA GLY A 113 -6.92 6.60 -11.79
C GLY A 113 -8.22 5.92 -11.32
N GLN A 114 -8.90 6.38 -10.26
CA GLN A 114 -10.18 5.83 -9.81
C GLN A 114 -11.25 6.12 -10.86
N ILE A 115 -11.27 7.36 -11.35
CA ILE A 115 -12.18 7.77 -12.41
C ILE A 115 -11.95 6.89 -13.64
N LEU A 116 -10.70 6.70 -14.05
CA LEU A 116 -10.37 5.80 -15.16
C LEU A 116 -10.81 4.37 -14.90
N ARG A 117 -10.55 3.82 -13.71
CA ARG A 117 -10.96 2.46 -13.34
C ARG A 117 -12.47 2.30 -13.45
N GLU A 118 -13.24 3.16 -12.78
CA GLU A 118 -14.70 3.08 -12.81
C GLU A 118 -15.21 3.20 -14.24
N LEU A 119 -14.61 4.08 -15.06
CA LEU A 119 -14.94 4.19 -16.48
C LEU A 119 -14.67 2.89 -17.24
N VAL A 120 -13.52 2.25 -17.05
CA VAL A 120 -13.16 0.98 -17.71
C VAL A 120 -14.15 -0.12 -17.34
N LEU A 121 -14.59 -0.18 -16.07
CA LEU A 121 -15.56 -1.17 -15.58
C LEU A 121 -16.99 -0.92 -16.11
N VAL A 122 -17.34 0.33 -16.41
CA VAL A 122 -18.68 0.69 -16.90
C VAL A 122 -18.95 0.12 -18.31
N SER A 123 -17.98 0.12 -19.23
CA SER A 123 -18.20 -0.42 -20.58
C SER A 123 -16.92 -0.72 -21.38
N LYS A 124 -17.04 -1.65 -22.35
CA LYS A 124 -16.00 -1.90 -23.37
C LYS A 124 -15.62 -0.64 -24.17
N TYR A 125 -16.55 0.30 -24.35
CA TYR A 125 -16.29 1.55 -25.07
C TYR A 125 -15.30 2.42 -24.28
N PHE A 126 -15.57 2.66 -23.00
CA PHE A 126 -14.67 3.42 -22.14
C PHE A 126 -13.32 2.73 -21.98
N SER A 127 -13.30 1.40 -21.83
CA SER A 127 -12.04 0.63 -21.83
C SER A 127 -11.19 0.92 -23.07
N ARG A 128 -11.79 0.94 -24.27
CA ARG A 128 -11.09 1.31 -25.51
C ARG A 128 -10.59 2.75 -25.51
N LEU A 129 -11.38 3.71 -25.03
CA LEU A 129 -10.96 5.11 -24.96
C LEU A 129 -9.79 5.30 -23.99
N VAL A 130 -9.85 4.67 -22.83
CA VAL A 130 -8.75 4.70 -21.85
C VAL A 130 -7.48 4.10 -22.45
N LEU A 131 -7.58 2.93 -23.10
CA LEU A 131 -6.44 2.32 -23.79
C LEU A 131 -5.91 3.21 -24.93
N GLN A 132 -6.77 3.83 -25.73
CA GLN A 132 -6.35 4.77 -26.77
C GLN A 132 -5.61 5.98 -26.19
N ALA A 133 -6.06 6.50 -25.04
CA ALA A 133 -5.41 7.62 -24.38
C ALA A 133 -4.02 7.21 -23.85
N TRP A 134 -3.91 6.02 -23.24
CA TRP A 134 -2.62 5.45 -22.86
C TRP A 134 -1.70 5.20 -24.05
N ASN A 135 -2.24 4.72 -25.17
CA ASN A 135 -1.46 4.47 -26.39
C ASN A 135 -0.83 5.74 -26.97
N ARG A 136 -1.33 6.94 -26.65
CA ARG A 136 -0.64 8.21 -27.02
C ARG A 136 0.70 8.37 -26.31
N TYR A 137 0.80 7.85 -25.09
CA TYR A 137 2.03 7.83 -24.31
C TYR A 137 2.86 6.57 -24.55
N TRP A 138 2.22 5.54 -25.09
CA TRP A 138 2.71 4.18 -25.12
C TRP A 138 2.34 3.51 -26.44
N PRO A 139 2.85 4.02 -27.58
CA PRO A 139 2.46 3.49 -28.89
C PRO A 139 2.82 2.00 -28.94
N VAL A 140 1.79 1.15 -28.96
CA VAL A 140 1.94 -0.30 -29.13
C VAL A 140 2.44 -0.52 -30.55
N SER A 141 3.75 -0.56 -30.71
CA SER A 141 4.36 -0.90 -31.98
C SER A 141 4.37 -2.42 -32.07
N SER A 142 3.24 -3.00 -32.46
CA SER A 142 3.02 -4.46 -32.58
C SER A 142 3.07 -5.24 -31.25
N PRO A 143 2.45 -6.43 -31.17
CA PRO A 143 2.61 -7.32 -30.02
C PRO A 143 4.10 -7.63 -29.83
N GLY A 144 4.67 -7.22 -28.69
CA GLY A 144 6.05 -7.56 -28.31
C GLY A 144 7.12 -6.49 -28.51
N LYS A 145 6.79 -5.27 -28.96
CA LYS A 145 7.74 -4.15 -28.92
C LYS A 145 7.09 -2.91 -28.32
N TRP A 146 7.41 -2.67 -27.04
CA TRP A 146 6.99 -1.49 -26.30
C TRP A 146 8.17 -0.51 -26.27
N ALA A 147 8.12 0.53 -27.10
CA ALA A 147 9.14 1.59 -27.11
C ALA A 147 8.65 2.73 -26.21
N LEU A 148 9.20 2.82 -25.00
CA LEU A 148 8.78 3.80 -24.00
C LEU A 148 9.72 4.98 -24.06
N SER A 149 9.17 6.17 -24.25
CA SER A 149 9.92 7.43 -24.10
C SER A 149 9.70 8.06 -22.73
N ARG A 150 8.85 7.50 -21.86
CA ARG A 150 8.53 8.04 -20.53
C ARG A 150 8.69 7.02 -19.40
N PRO A 151 9.08 7.45 -18.18
CA PRO A 151 9.72 6.55 -17.24
C PRO A 151 8.80 5.86 -16.21
N ILE A 152 7.51 6.22 -16.10
CA ILE A 152 6.65 5.81 -14.98
C ILE A 152 5.57 4.81 -15.41
N VAL A 153 5.46 3.69 -14.70
CA VAL A 153 4.37 2.72 -14.86
C VAL A 153 3.81 2.27 -13.50
N PHE A 154 2.48 2.15 -13.42
CA PHE A 154 1.77 1.53 -12.32
C PHE A 154 1.18 0.18 -12.77
N PHE A 155 1.47 -0.90 -12.02
CA PHE A 155 0.83 -2.20 -12.22
C PHE A 155 0.09 -2.62 -10.93
N GLU A 156 -1.21 -2.88 -11.05
CA GLU A 156 -1.94 -3.68 -10.07
C GLU A 156 -1.94 -5.12 -10.57
N LEU A 157 -1.28 -6.03 -9.85
CA LEU A 157 -1.09 -7.41 -10.28
C LEU A 157 -2.34 -8.20 -9.94
N ILE A 158 -3.31 -8.19 -10.85
CA ILE A 158 -4.57 -8.88 -10.58
C ILE A 158 -4.47 -10.39 -10.78
N THR A 159 -3.58 -10.95 -11.62
CA THR A 159 -3.43 -12.45 -11.70
C THR A 159 -2.39 -13.04 -12.67
N CYS A 160 -1.50 -12.29 -13.32
CA CYS A 160 -0.65 -12.89 -14.37
C CYS A 160 0.85 -12.61 -14.17
N PRO A 161 1.74 -13.61 -14.38
CA PRO A 161 3.16 -13.35 -14.53
C PRO A 161 3.38 -12.60 -15.86
N VAL A 162 3.39 -11.28 -15.79
CA VAL A 162 3.75 -10.46 -16.94
C VAL A 162 5.25 -10.25 -16.91
N ASP A 163 5.97 -10.79 -17.87
CA ASP A 163 7.39 -10.46 -18.04
C ASP A 163 7.52 -8.96 -18.38
N LEU A 164 8.04 -8.19 -17.42
CA LEU A 164 8.24 -6.75 -17.55
C LEU A 164 9.61 -6.42 -18.14
N SER A 165 10.50 -7.41 -18.34
CA SER A 165 11.85 -7.19 -18.88
C SER A 165 11.85 -6.58 -20.28
N ALA A 166 10.76 -6.73 -21.03
CA ALA A 166 10.56 -6.08 -22.33
C ALA A 166 10.56 -4.54 -22.26
N PHE A 167 10.25 -3.95 -21.11
CA PHE A 167 10.15 -2.50 -20.90
C PHE A 167 11.52 -1.89 -20.54
N LYS A 168 12.45 -1.88 -21.50
CA LYS A 168 13.87 -1.48 -21.31
C LYS A 168 14.12 -0.03 -20.85
N HIS A 169 13.10 0.82 -20.86
CA HIS A 169 13.19 2.23 -20.44
C HIS A 169 12.33 2.52 -19.20
N LEU A 170 11.76 1.49 -18.58
CA LEU A 170 10.98 1.63 -17.36
C LEU A 170 11.90 1.94 -16.19
N ARG A 171 11.71 3.10 -15.54
CA ARG A 171 12.54 3.53 -14.40
C ARG A 171 11.79 3.45 -13.08
N PHE A 172 10.47 3.65 -13.09
CA PHE A 172 9.65 3.66 -11.87
C PHE A 172 8.54 2.63 -11.99
N ILE A 173 8.42 1.77 -10.98
CA ILE A 173 7.36 0.77 -10.91
C ILE A 173 6.72 0.73 -9.52
N SER A 174 5.39 0.65 -9.49
CA SER A 174 4.64 0.36 -8.27
C SER A 174 3.78 -0.87 -8.54
N LEU A 175 3.96 -1.89 -7.71
CA LEU A 175 3.32 -3.20 -7.80
C LEU A 175 2.37 -3.36 -6.62
N ASP A 176 1.09 -3.55 -6.92
CA ASP A 176 0.05 -3.76 -5.92
C ASP A 176 -0.26 -5.26 -5.76
N PHE A 177 -0.09 -5.76 -4.53
CA PHE A 177 -0.25 -7.16 -4.12
C PHE A 177 -1.51 -7.39 -3.26
N GLU A 178 -2.46 -6.46 -3.23
CA GLU A 178 -3.66 -6.56 -2.40
C GLU A 178 -4.42 -7.88 -2.62
N HIS A 179 -4.38 -8.42 -3.85
CA HIS A 179 -5.05 -9.66 -4.22
C HIS A 179 -4.07 -10.80 -4.59
N ALA A 180 -2.80 -10.67 -4.23
CA ALA A 180 -1.76 -11.66 -4.55
C ALA A 180 -1.78 -12.87 -3.60
N PHE A 181 -2.96 -13.39 -3.28
CA PHE A 181 -3.16 -14.57 -2.47
C PHE A 181 -4.41 -15.33 -2.91
N ARG A 182 -4.47 -16.62 -2.58
CA ARG A 182 -5.64 -17.47 -2.83
C ARG A 182 -5.84 -18.43 -1.68
N TYR A 183 -7.10 -18.79 -1.42
CA TYR A 183 -7.42 -19.92 -0.57
C TYR A 183 -7.56 -21.16 -1.43
N ALA A 184 -6.75 -22.18 -1.17
CA ALA A 184 -6.79 -23.46 -1.85
C ALA A 184 -6.28 -24.56 -0.91
N ASP A 185 -6.76 -25.80 -1.09
CA ASP A 185 -6.30 -26.95 -0.30
C ASP A 185 -6.36 -26.70 1.22
N ASP A 186 -7.47 -26.09 1.67
CA ASP A 186 -7.75 -25.67 3.06
C ASP A 186 -6.74 -24.70 3.68
N SER A 187 -5.88 -24.07 2.87
CA SER A 187 -4.87 -23.14 3.33
C SER A 187 -4.76 -21.89 2.45
N TRP A 188 -4.17 -20.84 3.02
CA TRP A 188 -3.91 -19.62 2.29
C TRP A 188 -2.52 -19.67 1.65
N HIS A 189 -2.46 -19.38 0.36
CA HIS A 189 -1.23 -19.34 -0.40
C HIS A 189 -1.00 -17.93 -0.95
N THR A 190 0.20 -17.41 -0.77
CA THR A 190 0.65 -16.24 -1.53
C THR A 190 0.89 -16.64 -2.99
N ILE A 191 0.43 -15.81 -3.92
CA ILE A 191 0.69 -16.03 -5.34
C ILE A 191 2.10 -15.50 -5.60
N PRO A 192 3.06 -16.37 -6.00
CA PRO A 192 4.44 -15.92 -6.18
C PRO A 192 4.52 -14.94 -7.34
N PHE A 193 5.23 -13.83 -7.11
CA PHE A 193 5.61 -12.95 -8.19
C PHE A 193 6.73 -13.62 -9.00
N THR A 194 6.39 -14.05 -10.22
CA THR A 194 7.30 -14.78 -11.11
C THR A 194 7.70 -13.98 -12.35
N ALA A 195 7.29 -12.71 -12.40
CA ALA A 195 7.61 -11.80 -13.48
C ALA A 195 9.07 -11.33 -13.38
N ALA A 196 9.79 -11.38 -14.50
CA ALA A 196 11.10 -10.74 -14.59
C ALA A 196 10.91 -9.22 -14.67
N LEU A 197 11.71 -8.48 -13.92
CA LEU A 197 11.71 -7.01 -13.92
C LEU A 197 12.79 -6.46 -14.89
N PRO A 198 12.57 -5.29 -15.51
CA PRO A 198 13.58 -4.65 -16.35
C PRO A 198 14.70 -4.03 -15.52
N SER A 199 15.95 -4.25 -15.93
CA SER A 199 17.16 -3.74 -15.26
C SER A 199 17.32 -2.21 -15.29
N SER A 200 16.45 -1.51 -16.03
CA SER A 200 16.38 -0.05 -16.06
C SER A 200 15.67 0.57 -14.85
N ILE A 201 15.06 -0.24 -13.98
CA ILE A 201 14.35 0.23 -12.80
C ILE A 201 15.31 0.94 -11.83
N GLU A 202 14.92 2.14 -11.43
CA GLU A 202 15.56 2.97 -10.41
C GLU A 202 14.68 3.08 -9.17
N GLU A 203 13.35 3.07 -9.30
CA GLU A 203 12.44 3.08 -8.15
C GLU A 203 11.42 1.96 -8.24
N ILE A 204 11.30 1.21 -7.15
CA ILE A 204 10.32 0.12 -7.02
C ILE A 204 9.57 0.23 -5.70
N GLU A 205 8.25 0.07 -5.80
CA GLU A 205 7.35 0.00 -4.67
C GLU A 205 6.52 -1.28 -4.72
N PHE A 206 6.54 -2.05 -3.63
CA PHE A 206 5.64 -3.16 -3.38
C PHE A 206 4.58 -2.71 -2.39
N LEU A 207 3.30 -2.81 -2.75
CA LEU A 207 2.19 -2.42 -1.92
C LEU A 207 1.34 -3.59 -1.51
N TRP A 208 0.79 -3.53 -0.31
CA TRP A 208 -0.21 -4.47 0.19
C TRP A 208 0.26 -5.92 0.08
N SER A 209 1.58 -6.13 0.15
CA SER A 209 2.15 -7.47 0.05
C SER A 209 1.92 -8.24 1.33
N HIS A 210 1.56 -9.51 1.17
CA HIS A 210 1.53 -10.51 2.23
C HIS A 210 2.78 -11.41 2.19
N ALA A 211 3.65 -11.21 1.18
CA ALA A 211 4.88 -11.97 1.06
C ALA A 211 5.93 -11.49 2.09
N PRO A 212 6.81 -12.38 2.57
CA PRO A 212 7.98 -12.00 3.36
C PRO A 212 8.79 -10.90 2.68
N VAL A 213 9.32 -9.96 3.46
CA VAL A 213 10.15 -8.85 2.97
C VAL A 213 11.36 -9.37 2.19
N SER A 214 11.96 -10.47 2.65
CA SER A 214 13.10 -11.15 2.01
C SER A 214 12.79 -11.62 0.60
N ASP A 215 11.58 -12.11 0.35
CA ASP A 215 11.18 -12.62 -0.97
C ASP A 215 11.06 -11.45 -1.96
N LEU A 216 10.51 -10.32 -1.50
CA LEU A 216 10.40 -9.10 -2.30
C LEU A 216 11.78 -8.51 -2.60
N ILE A 217 12.70 -8.50 -1.62
CA ILE A 217 14.08 -8.06 -1.82
C ILE A 217 14.80 -8.97 -2.83
N SER A 218 14.59 -10.29 -2.75
CA SER A 218 15.19 -11.26 -3.66
C SER A 218 14.81 -10.99 -5.12
N ILE A 219 13.54 -10.65 -5.37
CA ILE A 219 13.05 -10.23 -6.70
C ILE A 219 13.81 -8.99 -7.20
N VAL A 220 13.93 -7.97 -6.36
CA VAL A 220 14.63 -6.71 -6.72
C VAL A 220 16.11 -6.96 -7.00
N ARG A 221 16.77 -7.72 -6.13
CA ARG A 221 18.21 -8.02 -6.24
C ARG A 221 18.55 -8.76 -7.52
N LYS A 222 17.67 -9.67 -7.93
CA LYS A 222 17.87 -10.47 -9.14
C LYS A 222 17.82 -9.62 -10.41
N ASP A 223 16.86 -8.71 -10.50
CA ASP A 223 16.47 -8.10 -11.78
C ASP A 223 16.76 -6.59 -11.88
N CYS A 224 16.93 -5.89 -10.75
CA CYS A 224 16.97 -4.43 -10.66
C CYS A 224 18.28 -3.89 -10.04
N PRO A 225 19.46 -4.10 -10.65
CA PRO A 225 20.75 -3.71 -10.06
C PRO A 225 20.94 -2.19 -9.90
N ARG A 226 20.11 -1.38 -10.56
CA ARG A 226 20.19 0.09 -10.58
C ARG A 226 19.20 0.77 -9.64
N VAL A 227 18.50 0.01 -8.80
CA VAL A 227 17.51 0.56 -7.88
C VAL A 227 18.14 1.57 -6.92
N THR A 228 17.61 2.78 -6.91
CA THR A 228 17.94 3.87 -5.98
C THR A 228 16.92 4.00 -4.86
N THR A 229 15.66 3.62 -5.12
CA THR A 229 14.57 3.69 -4.16
C THR A 229 13.83 2.36 -4.07
N LEU A 230 13.84 1.74 -2.88
CA LEU A 230 13.08 0.53 -2.57
C LEU A 230 12.03 0.84 -1.50
N ARG A 231 10.76 0.61 -1.83
CA ARG A 231 9.66 0.79 -0.89
C ARG A 231 8.85 -0.49 -0.75
N ILE A 232 8.78 -1.03 0.45
CA ILE A 232 8.00 -2.23 0.75
C ILE A 232 6.94 -1.82 1.77
N VAL A 233 5.67 -1.83 1.35
CA VAL A 233 4.51 -1.54 2.18
C VAL A 233 3.73 -2.85 2.29
N PRO A 234 3.87 -3.61 3.38
CA PRO A 234 3.07 -4.81 3.57
C PRO A 234 1.59 -4.43 3.71
N CYS A 235 0.72 -5.38 3.39
CA CYS A 235 -0.65 -5.29 3.86
C CYS A 235 -0.60 -5.37 5.39
N THR A 236 -1.40 -4.57 6.09
CA THR A 236 -1.46 -4.55 7.56
C THR A 236 -2.90 -4.28 7.99
N MET A 237 -3.21 -4.56 9.26
CA MET A 237 -4.52 -4.23 9.81
C MET A 237 -4.84 -2.72 9.81
N PHE A 238 -3.83 -1.85 9.68
CA PHE A 238 -4.01 -0.40 9.71
C PHE A 238 -4.40 0.15 8.35
N ASN A 239 -3.73 -0.35 7.31
CA ASN A 239 -3.86 0.19 5.97
C ASN A 239 -4.99 -0.51 5.19
N ASN A 240 -5.23 -1.81 5.42
CA ASN A 240 -6.32 -2.58 4.79
C ASN A 240 -6.99 -3.54 5.81
N PRO A 241 -7.78 -3.02 6.75
CA PRO A 241 -8.48 -3.83 7.76
C PRO A 241 -9.57 -4.75 7.18
N THR A 242 -9.89 -4.62 5.88
CA THR A 242 -10.88 -5.44 5.18
C THR A 242 -10.24 -6.56 4.34
N CYS A 243 -8.91 -6.66 4.34
CA CYS A 243 -8.23 -7.71 3.59
C CYS A 243 -8.67 -9.11 4.07
N LEU A 244 -9.07 -9.96 3.13
CA LEU A 244 -9.50 -11.33 3.43
C LEU A 244 -8.37 -12.17 4.03
N TRP A 245 -7.12 -11.90 3.68
CA TRP A 245 -5.97 -12.56 4.32
C TRP A 245 -6.00 -12.38 5.84
N TRP A 246 -6.19 -11.13 6.30
CA TRP A 246 -6.23 -10.82 7.72
C TRP A 246 -7.46 -11.37 8.44
N SER A 247 -8.51 -11.68 7.70
CA SER A 247 -9.69 -12.31 8.27
C SER A 247 -9.39 -13.74 8.77
N ALA A 248 -8.38 -14.41 8.20
CA ALA A 248 -7.95 -15.75 8.61
C ALA A 248 -6.67 -15.77 9.48
N HIS A 249 -5.88 -14.69 9.45
CA HIS A 249 -4.60 -14.58 10.16
C HIS A 249 -4.69 -13.52 11.27
N GLN A 250 -5.39 -13.85 12.35
CA GLN A 250 -5.67 -12.95 13.48
C GLN A 250 -4.84 -13.26 14.73
N GLN A 251 -3.94 -14.25 14.66
CA GLN A 251 -3.11 -14.61 15.81
C GLN A 251 -1.97 -13.59 15.98
N SER A 252 -1.40 -13.54 17.18
CA SER A 252 -0.27 -12.64 17.47
C SER A 252 0.93 -12.90 16.57
N GLU A 253 1.19 -14.16 16.24
CA GLU A 253 2.28 -14.60 15.37
C GLU A 253 2.13 -14.04 13.95
N ASP A 254 0.89 -13.92 13.47
CA ASP A 254 0.57 -13.38 12.14
C ASP A 254 0.95 -11.91 11.99
N HIS A 255 1.08 -11.16 13.08
CA HIS A 255 1.44 -9.73 13.04
C HIS A 255 2.93 -9.47 13.23
N GLY A 256 3.72 -10.48 13.61
CA GLY A 256 5.16 -10.35 13.90
C GLY A 256 6.02 -9.98 12.68
N HIS A 257 5.49 -10.11 11.46
CA HIS A 257 6.23 -9.72 10.25
C HIS A 257 6.29 -8.20 10.06
N TYR A 258 5.31 -7.44 10.56
CA TYR A 258 5.30 -5.97 10.46
C TYR A 258 5.30 -5.25 11.81
N LEU A 259 4.95 -5.91 12.93
CA LEU A 259 5.13 -5.37 14.29
C LEU A 259 6.43 -5.94 14.88
N LYS A 260 7.45 -5.09 15.06
CA LYS A 260 8.79 -5.49 15.54
C LYS A 260 9.08 -5.15 17.00
N GLY A 261 8.11 -4.59 17.73
CA GLY A 261 8.32 -4.18 19.11
C GLY A 261 9.19 -2.94 19.27
N ILE A 262 9.39 -2.50 20.51
CA ILE A 262 10.18 -1.32 20.88
C ILE A 262 11.60 -1.68 21.35
N ASN A 263 11.97 -2.96 21.37
CA ASN A 263 13.30 -3.40 21.78
C ASN A 263 14.34 -2.95 20.76
N VAL A 264 15.27 -2.10 21.19
CA VAL A 264 16.32 -1.51 20.33
C VAL A 264 17.25 -2.57 19.76
N VAL A 265 17.59 -3.62 20.53
CA VAL A 265 18.50 -4.69 20.08
C VAL A 265 17.82 -5.52 18.99
N GLU A 266 16.59 -5.96 19.22
CA GLU A 266 15.81 -6.72 18.23
C GLU A 266 15.57 -5.91 16.95
N ALA A 267 15.32 -4.60 17.08
CA ALA A 267 15.19 -3.69 15.95
C ALA A 267 16.47 -3.62 15.10
N MET A 268 17.64 -3.53 15.74
CA MET A 268 18.93 -3.55 15.06
C MET A 268 19.24 -4.91 14.43
N ASP A 269 19.00 -6.02 15.12
CA ASP A 269 19.28 -7.36 14.60
C ASP A 269 18.42 -7.70 13.37
N TYR A 270 17.14 -7.33 13.42
CA TYR A 270 16.25 -7.49 12.28
C TYR A 270 16.71 -6.65 11.09
N THR A 271 17.07 -5.38 11.32
CA THR A 271 17.52 -4.51 10.23
C THR A 271 18.90 -4.86 9.69
N LYS A 272 19.78 -5.44 10.51
CA LYS A 272 21.05 -6.04 10.06
C LYS A 272 20.81 -7.21 9.10
N THR A 273 19.79 -8.03 9.37
CA THR A 273 19.37 -9.10 8.45
C THR A 273 18.92 -8.51 7.11
N ILE A 274 18.04 -7.50 7.13
CA ILE A 274 17.62 -6.80 5.91
C ILE A 274 18.81 -6.18 5.16
N ALA A 275 19.75 -5.56 5.88
CA ALA A 275 20.95 -4.97 5.28
C ALA A 275 21.78 -6.02 4.52
N SER A 276 21.90 -7.23 5.06
CA SER A 276 22.59 -8.33 4.37
C SER A 276 21.89 -8.76 3.09
N GLU A 277 20.56 -8.71 3.05
CA GLU A 277 19.77 -9.10 1.88
C GLU A 277 19.86 -8.07 0.75
N VAL A 278 19.96 -6.77 1.09
CA VAL A 278 20.06 -5.67 0.12
C VAL A 278 21.50 -5.22 -0.17
N ARG A 279 22.52 -5.90 0.36
CA ARG A 279 23.93 -5.49 0.25
C ARG A 279 24.41 -5.30 -1.19
N ASP A 280 23.89 -6.12 -2.12
CA ASP A 280 24.27 -6.07 -3.54
C ASP A 280 23.55 -4.95 -4.32
N LEU A 281 22.61 -4.23 -3.69
CA LEU A 281 21.93 -3.08 -4.28
C LEU A 281 22.79 -1.83 -4.13
N LEU A 282 23.89 -1.77 -4.87
CA LEU A 282 24.95 -0.75 -4.75
C LEU A 282 24.46 0.69 -5.01
N CYS A 283 23.35 0.86 -5.73
CA CYS A 283 22.76 2.16 -6.01
C CYS A 283 21.68 2.59 -5.01
N LEU A 284 21.30 1.74 -4.04
CA LEU A 284 20.17 1.97 -3.14
C LEU A 284 20.46 3.14 -2.19
N ARG A 285 19.73 4.25 -2.33
CA ARG A 285 19.87 5.47 -1.51
C ARG A 285 18.70 5.65 -0.55
N HIS A 286 17.53 5.18 -0.93
CA HIS A 286 16.29 5.38 -0.19
C HIS A 286 15.61 4.03 0.06
N ILE A 287 15.39 3.69 1.32
CA ILE A 287 14.65 2.50 1.69
C ILE A 287 13.46 2.85 2.59
N HIS A 288 12.29 2.32 2.25
CA HIS A 288 11.11 2.33 3.11
C HIS A 288 10.69 0.91 3.41
N LEU A 289 10.62 0.59 4.71
CA LEU A 289 10.13 -0.69 5.20
C LEU A 289 8.85 -0.42 5.98
N GLY A 290 7.73 -0.99 5.57
CA GLY A 290 6.43 -0.79 6.22
C GLY A 290 6.28 -1.55 7.55
N LEU A 291 7.32 -1.47 8.37
CA LEU A 291 7.45 -2.04 9.70
C LEU A 291 7.07 -0.99 10.74
N TYR A 292 6.59 -1.47 11.88
CA TYR A 292 6.19 -0.68 13.02
C TYR A 292 7.00 -1.15 14.22
N PHE A 293 7.74 -0.24 14.85
CA PHE A 293 8.46 -0.52 16.08
C PHE A 293 7.57 -0.27 17.30
N VAL A 294 6.46 -1.01 17.35
CA VAL A 294 5.55 -1.06 18.51
C VAL A 294 5.19 -2.50 18.82
N PRO A 295 4.94 -2.84 20.09
CA PRO A 295 4.52 -4.17 20.46
C PRO A 295 3.02 -4.35 20.19
N LEU A 296 2.53 -5.59 20.08
CA LEU A 296 1.11 -5.87 19.83
C LEU A 296 0.22 -5.32 20.96
N GLU A 297 0.78 -5.23 22.16
CA GLU A 297 0.21 -4.61 23.36
C GLU A 297 -0.20 -3.15 23.13
N ALA A 298 0.51 -2.41 22.26
CA ALA A 298 0.11 -1.04 21.92
C ALA A 298 -1.20 -1.03 21.13
N VAL A 299 -1.41 -2.02 20.26
CA VAL A 299 -2.64 -2.19 19.47
C VAL A 299 -3.79 -2.62 20.37
N THR A 300 -3.57 -3.60 21.26
CA THR A 300 -4.62 -4.05 22.19
C THR A 300 -4.98 -2.95 23.19
N ALA A 301 -3.98 -2.23 23.74
CA ALA A 301 -4.19 -1.10 24.64
C ALA A 301 -5.04 0.01 24.00
N HIS A 302 -4.70 0.39 22.76
CA HIS A 302 -5.46 1.39 22.01
C HIS A 302 -6.95 1.03 21.87
N ARG A 303 -7.23 -0.25 21.61
CA ARG A 303 -8.60 -0.73 21.35
C ARG A 303 -9.44 -0.96 22.60
N SER A 304 -8.80 -1.30 23.73
CA SER A 304 -9.50 -1.84 24.91
C SER A 304 -9.43 -0.97 26.15
N LEU A 305 -8.39 -0.14 26.31
CA LEU A 305 -8.24 0.68 27.51
C LEU A 305 -9.12 1.93 27.42
N ALA A 306 -9.83 2.23 28.50
CA ALA A 306 -10.70 3.40 28.62
C ALA A 306 -9.95 4.71 28.30
N ASP A 307 -8.70 4.80 28.75
CA ASP A 307 -7.84 5.97 28.53
C ASP A 307 -7.51 6.22 27.06
N HIS A 308 -7.48 5.19 26.21
CA HIS A 308 -7.30 5.35 24.76
C HIS A 308 -8.64 5.60 24.07
N THR A 309 -9.62 4.73 24.35
CA THR A 309 -10.92 4.72 23.66
C THR A 309 -11.71 6.02 23.82
N ARG A 310 -11.52 6.78 24.92
CA ARG A 310 -12.15 8.10 25.12
C ARG A 310 -11.79 9.15 24.04
N TYR A 311 -10.70 8.97 23.31
CA TYR A 311 -10.28 9.88 22.23
C TYR A 311 -10.91 9.53 20.87
N HIS A 312 -11.66 8.43 20.79
CA HIS A 312 -12.26 7.95 19.55
C HIS A 312 -13.78 8.03 19.63
N ARG A 313 -14.39 8.61 18.59
CA ARG A 313 -15.86 8.61 18.45
C ARG A 313 -16.41 7.24 18.09
N ILE A 314 -15.57 6.41 17.46
CA ILE A 314 -15.95 5.09 17.01
C ILE A 314 -15.75 4.11 18.16
N LYS A 315 -16.85 3.52 18.62
CA LYS A 315 -16.80 2.40 19.55
C LYS A 315 -16.32 1.17 18.79
N ASP A 316 -15.15 0.66 19.15
CA ASP A 316 -14.64 -0.57 18.55
C ASP A 316 -15.24 -1.79 19.24
N CYS A 317 -15.89 -2.68 18.47
CA CYS A 317 -16.29 -3.99 18.96
C CYS A 317 -15.14 -4.98 18.73
N THR A 318 -14.48 -5.50 19.76
CA THR A 318 -13.40 -6.49 19.54
C THR A 318 -13.91 -7.86 19.14
N LYS A 319 -15.18 -8.17 19.45
CA LYS A 319 -15.83 -9.44 19.11
C LYS A 319 -16.48 -9.39 17.73
N TRP A 320 -16.47 -10.53 17.04
CA TRP A 320 -17.23 -10.74 15.80
C TRP A 320 -18.74 -10.75 16.05
N VAL A 321 -19.17 -11.38 17.14
CA VAL A 321 -20.57 -11.39 17.59
C VAL A 321 -20.74 -10.32 18.66
N ASP A 322 -21.37 -9.20 18.29
CA ASP A 322 -21.58 -8.05 19.17
C ASP A 322 -23.07 -7.73 19.44
N GLY A 323 -23.98 -8.53 18.88
CA GLY A 323 -25.44 -8.39 19.04
C GLY A 323 -26.06 -7.24 18.23
N VAL A 324 -25.26 -6.32 17.68
CA VAL A 324 -25.73 -5.18 16.88
C VAL A 324 -25.63 -5.48 15.39
N ARG A 325 -24.54 -6.12 14.95
CA ARG A 325 -24.30 -6.43 13.53
C ARG A 325 -24.48 -7.91 13.22
N ILE A 326 -24.08 -8.76 14.15
CA ILE A 326 -24.13 -10.21 14.03
C ILE A 326 -24.74 -10.73 15.33
N GLN A 327 -25.86 -11.44 15.22
CA GLN A 327 -26.60 -11.98 16.38
C GLN A 327 -26.17 -13.40 16.73
N SER A 328 -25.71 -14.19 15.75
CA SER A 328 -25.26 -15.56 15.98
C SER A 328 -24.14 -15.97 15.02
N VAL A 329 -23.34 -16.94 15.45
CA VAL A 329 -22.25 -17.55 14.64
C VAL A 329 -22.82 -18.21 13.38
N VAL A 330 -23.99 -18.84 13.47
CA VAL A 330 -24.65 -19.49 12.32
C VAL A 330 -25.01 -18.46 11.24
N GLN A 331 -25.59 -17.32 11.64
CA GLN A 331 -25.93 -16.24 10.71
C GLN A 331 -24.66 -15.65 10.06
N PHE A 332 -23.60 -15.46 10.86
CA PHE A 332 -22.32 -14.98 10.37
C PHE A 332 -21.73 -15.91 9.31
N ASN A 333 -21.64 -17.20 9.62
CA ASN A 333 -21.09 -18.20 8.70
C ASN A 333 -21.91 -18.32 7.42
N ALA A 334 -23.25 -18.28 7.51
CA ALA A 334 -24.12 -18.32 6.34
C ALA A 334 -23.92 -17.09 5.42
N LYS A 335 -23.84 -15.90 6.02
CA LYS A 335 -23.56 -14.67 5.25
C LYS A 335 -22.16 -14.70 4.64
N TRP A 336 -21.15 -15.13 5.41
CA TRP A 336 -19.79 -15.24 4.93
C TRP A 336 -19.67 -16.17 3.73
N ALA A 337 -20.28 -17.36 3.80
CA ALA A 337 -20.27 -18.33 2.71
C ALA A 337 -20.96 -17.79 1.44
N ALA A 338 -21.98 -16.95 1.58
CA ALA A 338 -22.64 -16.30 0.45
C ALA A 338 -21.76 -15.20 -0.19
N ASP A 339 -21.09 -14.39 0.64
CA ASP A 339 -20.26 -13.27 0.19
C ASP A 339 -18.87 -13.73 -0.33
N HIS A 340 -18.35 -14.85 0.19
CA HIS A 340 -16.99 -15.36 -0.06
C HIS A 340 -16.99 -16.87 -0.33
N PRO A 341 -17.52 -17.31 -1.48
CA PRO A 341 -17.64 -18.73 -1.79
C PRO A 341 -16.27 -19.43 -1.78
N GLY A 342 -16.17 -20.53 -1.04
CA GLY A 342 -14.95 -21.33 -0.94
C GLY A 342 -13.92 -20.83 0.07
N ILE A 343 -14.18 -19.73 0.78
CA ILE A 343 -13.29 -19.20 1.82
C ILE A 343 -13.91 -19.47 3.20
N PRO A 344 -13.19 -20.08 4.17
CA PRO A 344 -13.73 -20.34 5.50
C PRO A 344 -14.01 -19.03 6.24
N PRO A 345 -15.06 -18.99 7.09
CA PRO A 345 -15.32 -17.82 7.91
C PRO A 345 -14.20 -17.58 8.92
N PRO A 346 -13.96 -16.31 9.31
CA PRO A 346 -13.06 -15.95 10.41
C PRO A 346 -13.39 -16.71 11.69
N ASN A 347 -12.37 -17.04 12.47
CA ASN A 347 -12.57 -17.58 13.81
C ASN A 347 -13.21 -16.51 14.70
N VAL A 348 -14.48 -16.73 15.07
CA VAL A 348 -15.28 -15.79 15.87
C VAL A 348 -14.77 -15.59 17.30
N ASP A 349 -13.95 -16.53 17.79
CA ASP A 349 -13.33 -16.46 19.11
C ASP A 349 -12.10 -15.54 19.13
N LEU A 350 -11.52 -15.24 17.97
CA LEU A 350 -10.41 -14.31 17.85
C LEU A 350 -10.91 -12.86 17.76
N PRO A 351 -10.13 -11.89 18.27
CA PRO A 351 -10.49 -10.49 18.15
C PRO A 351 -10.57 -10.07 16.67
N ARG A 352 -11.72 -9.53 16.25
CA ARG A 352 -11.85 -8.97 14.90
C ARG A 352 -10.87 -7.83 14.69
N LEU A 353 -10.48 -7.58 13.45
CA LEU A 353 -9.71 -6.39 13.09
C LEU A 353 -10.52 -5.12 13.35
N ALA A 354 -9.84 -4.08 13.82
CA ALA A 354 -10.46 -2.78 14.03
C ALA A 354 -10.84 -2.12 12.70
N SER A 355 -11.91 -1.33 12.70
CA SER A 355 -12.29 -0.55 11.52
C SER A 355 -11.25 0.52 11.18
N ARG A 356 -11.07 0.83 9.89
CA ARG A 356 -10.17 1.89 9.42
C ARG A 356 -10.36 3.23 10.15
N GLY A 357 -11.62 3.58 10.43
CA GLY A 357 -11.95 4.82 11.12
C GLY A 357 -11.39 4.92 12.55
N LEU A 358 -11.13 3.81 13.23
CA LEU A 358 -10.51 3.82 14.56
C LEU A 358 -9.09 4.41 14.49
N TRP A 359 -8.37 4.07 13.43
CA TRP A 359 -6.98 4.45 13.18
C TRP A 359 -6.83 5.84 12.54
N ALA A 360 -7.92 6.41 12.04
CA ALA A 360 -7.89 7.62 11.23
C ALA A 360 -7.22 8.78 11.97
N THR A 361 -7.56 9.02 13.24
CA THR A 361 -7.01 10.14 14.01
C THR A 361 -5.88 9.68 14.95
N PRO A 362 -4.75 10.41 15.02
CA PRO A 362 -3.72 10.16 16.03
C PRO A 362 -4.31 10.17 17.44
N CYS A 363 -3.93 9.18 18.25
CA CYS A 363 -4.37 9.11 19.65
C CYS A 363 -3.33 9.76 20.56
N PRO A 364 -3.69 10.79 21.35
CA PRO A 364 -2.77 11.45 22.27
C PRO A 364 -2.10 10.50 23.26
N ARG A 365 -2.83 9.51 23.78
CA ARG A 365 -2.27 8.51 24.70
C ARG A 365 -1.30 7.56 24.01
N CYS A 366 -1.54 7.18 22.76
CA CYS A 366 -0.55 6.41 22.01
C CYS A 366 0.74 7.21 21.79
N ILE A 367 0.61 8.50 21.47
CA ILE A 367 1.76 9.38 21.29
C ILE A 367 2.56 9.45 22.60
N GLU A 368 1.90 9.74 23.71
CA GLU A 368 2.52 9.83 25.04
C GLU A 368 3.22 8.53 25.43
N GLN A 369 2.57 7.38 25.26
CA GLN A 369 3.10 6.09 25.72
C GLN A 369 4.19 5.51 24.82
N TRP A 370 4.06 5.68 23.50
CA TRP A 370 4.84 4.88 22.55
C TRP A 370 5.75 5.70 21.64
N SER A 371 5.53 7.00 21.45
CA SER A 371 6.27 7.77 20.44
C SER A 371 7.78 7.81 20.68
N GLU A 372 8.20 7.97 21.93
CA GLU A 372 9.62 8.08 22.27
C GLU A 372 10.33 6.72 22.10
N ALA A 373 9.79 5.67 22.71
CA ALA A 373 10.37 4.33 22.64
C ALA A 373 10.40 3.80 21.19
N SER A 374 9.31 3.97 20.43
CA SER A 374 9.27 3.61 19.01
C SER A 374 10.29 4.42 18.22
N GLY A 375 10.39 5.73 18.50
CA GLY A 375 11.35 6.61 17.85
C GLY A 375 12.81 6.26 18.12
N ARG A 376 13.15 5.72 19.31
CA ARG A 376 14.49 5.19 19.61
C ARG A 376 14.77 3.91 18.83
N ALA A 377 13.83 2.97 18.81
CA ALA A 377 13.96 1.73 18.05
C ALA A 377 14.09 1.99 16.53
N GLU A 378 13.24 2.85 15.97
CA GLU A 378 13.33 3.31 14.58
C GLU A 378 14.69 3.94 14.27
N ARG A 379 15.18 4.82 15.16
CA ARG A 379 16.47 5.48 14.98
C ARG A 379 17.62 4.47 14.97
N ALA A 380 17.66 3.56 15.94
CA ALA A 380 18.70 2.55 16.03
C ALA A 380 18.68 1.63 14.80
N ALA A 381 17.49 1.22 14.36
CA ALA A 381 17.28 0.46 13.14
C ALA A 381 17.77 1.20 11.87
N ALA A 382 17.46 2.49 11.73
CA ALA A 382 17.96 3.32 10.64
C ALA A 382 19.48 3.47 10.68
N SER A 383 20.06 3.65 11.87
CA SER A 383 21.51 3.74 12.05
C SER A 383 22.22 2.45 11.66
N MET A 384 21.68 1.29 12.06
CA MET A 384 22.24 -0.02 11.71
C MET A 384 22.22 -0.24 10.19
N LEU A 385 21.11 0.09 9.51
CA LEU A 385 21.05 0.03 8.05
C LEU A 385 22.12 0.91 7.40
N ALA A 386 22.30 2.14 7.88
CA ALA A 386 23.29 3.06 7.31
C ALA A 386 24.75 2.67 7.62
N ALA A 387 24.99 1.97 8.74
CA ALA A 387 26.31 1.40 9.04
C ALA A 387 26.66 0.28 8.05
N GLU A 388 25.71 -0.62 7.77
CA GLU A 388 25.90 -1.74 6.83
C GLU A 388 25.86 -1.29 5.35
N LEU A 389 25.17 -0.18 5.03
CA LEU A 389 24.95 0.31 3.67
C LEU A 389 25.37 1.79 3.55
N PRO A 390 26.67 2.08 3.31
CA PRO A 390 27.22 3.43 3.35
C PRO A 390 26.61 4.42 2.36
N GLN A 391 25.97 3.92 1.30
CA GLN A 391 25.32 4.71 0.25
C GLN A 391 23.91 5.20 0.63
N LEU A 392 23.33 4.72 1.72
CA LEU A 392 21.99 5.14 2.14
C LEU A 392 21.97 6.62 2.53
N GLU A 393 20.98 7.34 2.00
CA GLU A 393 20.70 8.73 2.31
C GLU A 393 19.48 8.86 3.23
N THR A 394 18.47 8.00 3.05
CA THR A 394 17.25 8.01 3.86
C THR A 394 16.72 6.61 4.16
N VAL A 395 16.28 6.42 5.40
CA VAL A 395 15.55 5.23 5.85
C VAL A 395 14.18 5.68 6.36
N SER A 396 13.14 4.91 6.09
CA SER A 396 11.82 5.20 6.66
C SER A 396 11.05 3.96 7.03
N PHE A 397 10.20 4.11 8.05
CA PHE A 397 9.36 3.07 8.62
C PHE A 397 7.89 3.48 8.62
N SER A 398 6.96 2.57 8.89
CA SER A 398 5.57 2.95 9.17
C SER A 398 5.42 3.38 10.63
N SER A 399 4.67 4.44 10.88
CA SER A 399 4.60 5.00 12.24
C SER A 399 3.24 4.77 12.90
N PHE A 400 3.25 4.04 14.02
CA PHE A 400 2.07 3.78 14.83
C PHE A 400 1.50 5.04 15.51
N VAL A 401 2.21 6.16 15.56
CA VAL A 401 1.71 7.39 16.22
C VAL A 401 1.19 8.44 15.24
N THR A 402 1.20 8.12 13.94
CA THR A 402 0.73 9.04 12.88
C THR A 402 -0.73 8.84 12.52
N GLU A 403 -1.24 9.73 11.67
CA GLU A 403 -2.58 9.69 11.09
C GLU A 403 -2.77 8.42 10.25
N GLY A 404 -3.90 7.75 10.44
CA GLY A 404 -4.19 6.45 9.82
C GLY A 404 -3.23 5.33 10.23
N ARG A 405 -2.20 5.62 11.03
CA ARG A 405 -1.05 4.74 11.31
C ARG A 405 -0.25 4.37 10.05
N VAL A 406 -0.39 5.12 8.96
CA VAL A 406 0.21 4.74 7.65
C VAL A 406 1.26 5.73 7.17
N ALA A 407 1.40 6.88 7.84
CA ALA A 407 2.40 7.85 7.43
C ALA A 407 3.80 7.35 7.80
N PRO A 408 4.80 7.60 6.92
CA PRO A 408 6.15 7.16 7.19
C PRO A 408 6.79 7.98 8.32
N SER A 409 7.55 7.33 9.19
CA SER A 409 8.58 7.96 10.02
C SER A 409 9.87 7.95 9.22
N GLU A 410 10.36 9.13 8.83
CA GLU A 410 11.54 9.27 7.97
C GLU A 410 12.77 9.72 8.77
N TRP A 411 13.90 9.13 8.43
CA TRP A 411 15.22 9.39 9.01
C TRP A 411 16.21 9.67 7.89
N ALA A 412 16.76 10.87 7.85
CA ALA A 412 17.98 11.14 7.11
C ALA A 412 19.15 10.48 7.83
N VAL A 413 19.96 9.74 7.10
CA VAL A 413 21.10 9.00 7.65
C VAL A 413 22.38 9.47 6.97
N ARG A 414 23.47 9.58 7.74
CA ARG A 414 24.77 9.94 7.18
C ARG A 414 25.90 9.29 7.96
N ARG A 415 26.86 8.75 7.21
CA ARG A 415 28.14 8.32 7.75
C ARG A 415 29.02 9.53 8.07
N VAL A 416 29.51 9.60 9.30
CA VAL A 416 30.52 10.56 9.75
C VAL A 416 31.77 9.74 10.07
N GLU A 417 32.88 10.05 9.39
CA GLU A 417 34.15 9.36 9.61
C GLU A 417 34.51 9.40 11.10
N ALA A 418 34.75 8.22 11.67
CA ALA A 418 35.33 8.12 13.00
C ALA A 418 36.86 8.02 12.86
N SER A 419 37.57 8.57 13.84
CA SER A 419 39.00 8.32 13.97
C SER A 419 39.28 6.82 14.07
N PRO A 420 40.38 6.31 13.50
CA PRO A 420 40.74 4.91 13.61
C PRO A 420 40.84 4.49 15.09
N SER A 421 40.31 3.30 15.40
CA SER A 421 40.45 2.70 16.73
C SER A 421 41.93 2.45 17.03
N PRO A 422 42.40 2.59 18.29
CA PRO A 422 43.74 2.17 18.70
C PRO A 422 44.07 0.73 18.32
N ASP A 423 43.03 -0.12 18.26
CA ASP A 423 43.13 -1.55 17.97
C ASP A 423 43.10 -1.85 16.45
N GLY A 424 43.05 -0.83 15.60
CA GLY A 424 42.96 -0.98 14.14
C GLY A 424 41.57 -1.35 13.61
N GLU A 425 40.58 -1.53 14.49
CA GLU A 425 39.19 -1.78 14.09
C GLU A 425 38.55 -0.53 13.47
N GLU A 426 37.79 -0.73 12.38
CA GLU A 426 37.04 0.36 11.74
C GLU A 426 35.90 0.81 12.66
N GLN A 427 35.83 2.12 12.90
CA GLN A 427 34.76 2.74 13.66
C GLN A 427 34.00 3.72 12.75
N VAL A 428 32.74 3.94 13.08
CA VAL A 428 31.90 4.87 12.34
C VAL A 428 30.87 5.53 13.25
N TRP A 429 30.75 6.84 13.10
CA TRP A 429 29.62 7.57 13.67
C TRP A 429 28.50 7.65 12.65
N ILE A 430 27.32 7.16 13.01
CA ILE A 430 26.13 7.31 12.17
C ILE A 430 25.27 8.43 12.74
N GLY A 431 25.12 9.49 11.97
CA GLY A 431 24.18 10.57 12.24
C GLY A 431 22.80 10.22 11.73
N THR A 432 21.80 10.34 12.59
CA THR A 432 20.39 10.14 12.22
C THR A 432 19.53 11.30 12.69
N GLU A 433 18.73 11.86 11.80
CA GLU A 433 17.83 12.96 12.12
C GLU A 433 16.54 12.92 11.31
N ARG A 434 15.51 13.60 11.81
CA ARG A 434 14.28 13.76 11.04
C ARG A 434 14.50 14.79 9.91
N PRO A 435 13.90 14.59 8.73
CA PRO A 435 13.94 15.59 7.66
C PRO A 435 13.48 16.97 8.16
N GLY A 436 14.21 18.02 7.78
CA GLY A 436 13.90 19.40 8.14
C GLY A 436 14.39 19.88 9.51
N THR A 437 15.00 19.02 10.34
CA THR A 437 15.56 19.41 11.66
C THR A 437 17.09 19.58 11.68
N TRP A 438 17.70 19.78 10.51
CA TRP A 438 19.15 19.91 10.28
C TRP A 438 19.74 21.16 10.97
N ARG A 439 19.92 21.12 12.29
CA ARG A 439 20.58 22.23 13.02
C ARG A 439 21.89 21.83 13.68
N SER A 440 22.14 20.54 13.81
CA SER A 440 23.38 19.91 14.29
C SER A 440 23.05 18.43 14.38
N PHE A 441 23.74 17.53 13.65
CA PHE A 441 23.48 16.06 13.68
C PHE A 441 23.15 15.59 15.11
N GLY A 442 21.86 15.40 15.40
CA GLY A 442 21.33 15.53 16.76
C GLY A 442 21.91 14.53 17.73
N LYS A 443 21.60 13.24 17.53
CA LYS A 443 22.28 12.14 18.20
C LYS A 443 23.02 11.32 17.15
N ARG A 444 24.21 10.85 17.50
CA ARG A 444 25.01 9.94 16.69
C ARG A 444 25.13 8.64 17.46
N LEU A 445 25.12 7.53 16.73
CA LEU A 445 25.45 6.22 17.29
C LEU A 445 26.83 5.80 16.79
N LEU A 446 27.70 5.37 17.69
CA LEU A 446 29.00 4.79 17.36
C LEU A 446 28.85 3.31 17.04
N PHE A 447 29.31 2.91 15.86
CA PHE A 447 29.42 1.51 15.49
C PHE A 447 30.89 1.13 15.34
N ARG A 448 31.19 -0.11 15.70
CA ARG A 448 32.49 -0.74 15.55
C ARG A 448 32.35 -1.99 14.72
N GLN A 449 33.23 -2.16 13.73
CA GLN A 449 33.22 -3.34 12.89
C GLN A 449 33.84 -4.52 13.64
N SER A 450 33.12 -5.64 13.66
CA SER A 450 33.59 -6.91 14.21
C SER A 450 33.62 -7.99 13.11
N SER A 451 34.17 -9.16 13.42
CA SER A 451 34.11 -10.33 12.53
C SER A 451 32.67 -10.76 12.18
N MET A 452 31.69 -10.38 13.00
CA MET A 452 30.26 -10.67 12.83
C MET A 452 29.49 -9.49 12.23
N GLY A 453 30.17 -8.45 11.73
CA GLY A 453 29.57 -7.22 11.19
C GLY A 453 29.58 -6.05 12.18
N TRP A 454 28.77 -5.03 11.93
CA TRP A 454 28.74 -3.84 12.79
C TRP A 454 28.06 -4.13 14.13
N VAL A 455 28.59 -3.50 15.20
CA VAL A 455 28.07 -3.55 16.57
C VAL A 455 27.93 -2.12 17.08
N CYS A 456 26.74 -1.77 17.61
CA CYS A 456 26.51 -0.48 18.26
C CYS A 456 27.23 -0.46 19.62
N MET A 457 28.07 0.54 19.84
CA MET A 457 28.86 0.69 21.06
C MET A 457 28.13 1.52 22.13
N ASP A 458 27.12 2.29 21.73
CA ASP A 458 26.34 3.11 22.64
C ASP A 458 25.28 2.26 23.36
N ARG A 459 25.33 2.29 24.70
CA ARG A 459 24.27 1.79 25.56
C ARG A 459 23.30 2.94 25.79
N GLU A 460 22.36 3.15 24.86
CA GLU A 460 21.21 4.06 25.10
C GLU A 460 20.26 3.53 26.19
#